data_AF-A0AAU3PFR8-F1
#
_entry.id   AF-A0AAU3PFR8-F1
#
_cell.length_a   1.000
_cell.length_b   1.000
_cell.length_c   1.000
_cell.angle_alpha   90.00
_cell.angle_beta   90.00
_cell.angle_gamma   90.00
#
_symmetry.space_group_name_H-M   'P 1'
#
loop_
_entity.id
_entity.type
_entity.pdbx_description
1 polymer ?
#
loop_
_entity_poly.entity_id
_entity_poly.type
_entity_poly.pdbx_seq_one_letter_code
_entity_poly.pdbx_strand_id
1 'polypeptide(L)'
;MPDNVAAAGQPIDLTDRAKDAGKLLFVGPATHGDQRGSATVTFTDGSAATADLSFGDWTLSGGGTDPVFGKTTVARTDHRNQSGGAGPAAYVFATEPYDVPQGKHIRRLTLPDHGNLHVCAVGLG
;
A
#
# COMPACT_ATOMS: atom_id res chain seq x y z
N MET A 1 13.36 0.45 -5.74
CA MET A 1 12.87 0.61 -4.35
C MET A 1 13.15 -0.71 -3.67
N PRO A 2 13.38 -0.77 -2.35
CA PRO A 2 13.37 -2.06 -1.67
C PRO A 2 12.04 -2.77 -1.97
N ASP A 3 12.06 -4.09 -2.12
CA ASP A 3 10.86 -4.87 -2.48
C ASP A 3 9.80 -4.93 -1.36
N ASN A 4 10.11 -4.37 -0.18
CA ASN A 4 9.22 -4.19 0.96
C ASN A 4 9.73 -3.04 1.83
N VAL A 5 8.93 -1.98 1.95
CA VAL A 5 9.25 -0.80 2.77
C VAL A 5 8.20 -0.64 3.86
N ALA A 6 8.62 -0.66 5.13
CA ALA A 6 7.77 -0.26 6.24
C ALA A 6 7.54 1.26 6.21
N ALA A 7 6.31 1.69 6.45
CA ALA A 7 5.96 3.11 6.47
C ALA A 7 6.55 3.79 7.73
N ALA A 8 7.49 4.70 7.54
CA ALA A 8 8.22 5.42 8.60
C ALA A 8 8.35 6.92 8.28
N GLY A 9 7.36 7.50 7.59
CA GLY A 9 7.35 8.92 7.22
C GLY A 9 8.19 9.28 5.99
N GLN A 10 8.84 8.31 5.35
CA GLN A 10 9.79 8.58 4.27
C GLN A 10 9.13 9.08 2.98
N PRO A 11 9.81 9.98 2.25
CA PRO A 11 9.44 10.36 0.90
C PRO A 11 9.89 9.32 -0.13
N ILE A 12 9.09 9.15 -1.17
CA ILE A 12 9.35 8.34 -2.37
C ILE A 12 9.21 9.25 -3.58
N ASP A 13 10.32 9.53 -4.28
CA ASP A 13 10.29 10.31 -5.51
C ASP A 13 9.74 9.48 -6.67
N LEU A 14 8.77 10.05 -7.38
CA LEU A 14 8.10 9.44 -8.53
C LEU A 14 8.14 10.32 -9.77
N THR A 15 8.89 11.44 -9.76
CA THR A 15 8.88 12.44 -10.82
C THR A 15 9.11 11.83 -12.20
N ASP A 16 10.04 10.87 -12.33
CA ASP A 16 10.38 10.25 -13.60
C ASP A 16 9.39 9.18 -14.07
N ARG A 17 8.50 8.68 -13.19
CA ARG A 17 7.61 7.54 -13.45
C ARG A 17 6.13 7.88 -13.47
N ALA A 18 5.73 8.93 -12.76
CA ALA A 18 4.33 9.27 -12.55
C ALA A 18 3.89 10.53 -13.31
N LYS A 19 4.70 10.99 -14.28
CA LYS A 19 4.40 12.19 -15.07
C LYS A 19 3.04 12.08 -15.74
N ASP A 20 2.71 10.95 -16.36
CA ASP A 20 1.43 10.79 -17.08
C ASP A 20 0.45 9.86 -16.36
N ALA A 21 0.69 9.59 -15.07
CA ALA A 21 -0.17 8.71 -14.27
C ALA A 21 -1.52 9.38 -13.96
N GLY A 22 -2.62 8.78 -14.43
CA GLY A 22 -3.98 9.13 -14.06
C GLY A 22 -4.48 8.38 -12.82
N LYS A 23 -3.80 7.30 -12.43
CA LYS A 23 -4.12 6.51 -11.24
C LYS A 23 -2.88 6.15 -10.43
N LEU A 24 -3.08 6.02 -9.13
CA LEU A 24 -2.08 5.56 -8.16
C LEU A 24 -2.70 4.48 -7.27
N LEU A 25 -2.01 3.37 -7.04
CA LEU A 25 -2.39 2.40 -6.01
C LEU A 25 -1.16 1.87 -5.28
N PHE A 26 -1.40 1.35 -4.08
CA PHE A 26 -0.37 0.71 -3.27
C PHE A 26 -0.63 -0.79 -3.18
N VAL A 27 0.45 -1.56 -3.22
CA VAL A 27 0.41 -3.01 -3.00
C VAL A 27 1.22 -3.33 -1.75
N GLY A 28 0.60 -4.04 -0.82
CA GLY A 28 1.24 -4.47 0.40
C GLY A 28 0.27 -5.10 1.39
N PRO A 29 0.79 -5.55 2.54
CA PRO A 29 -0.02 -5.96 3.66
C PRO A 29 0.14 -5.08 4.90
N ALA A 30 -0.69 -5.34 5.91
CA ALA A 30 -0.46 -4.88 7.27
C ALA A 30 0.07 -6.02 8.19
N THR A 31 0.68 -5.62 9.30
CA THR A 31 1.07 -6.53 10.38
C THR A 31 0.42 -6.14 11.70
N HIS A 32 0.34 -7.10 12.63
CA HIS A 32 -0.24 -6.89 13.96
C HIS A 32 -1.70 -6.44 13.93
N GLY A 33 -2.49 -7.03 13.03
CA GLY A 33 -3.89 -6.67 12.81
C GLY A 33 -4.07 -5.76 11.60
N ASP A 34 -5.33 -5.46 11.30
CA ASP A 34 -5.68 -4.55 10.22
C ASP A 34 -5.22 -3.13 10.57
N GLN A 35 -4.57 -2.45 9.62
CA GLN A 35 -4.02 -1.12 9.84
C GLN A 35 -4.59 -0.13 8.84
N ARG A 36 -4.79 1.10 9.30
CA ARG A 36 -5.26 2.21 8.47
C ARG A 36 -4.27 3.35 8.49
N GLY A 37 -4.09 3.97 7.34
CA GLY A 37 -3.19 5.10 7.18
C GLY A 37 -3.47 5.81 5.86
N SER A 38 -2.78 6.92 5.65
CA SER A 38 -2.84 7.66 4.40
C SER A 38 -1.44 8.06 3.96
N ALA A 39 -1.20 7.99 2.66
CA ALA A 39 -0.01 8.56 2.04
C ALA A 39 -0.33 9.98 1.55
N THR A 40 0.62 10.89 1.69
CA THR A 40 0.52 12.23 1.11
C THR A 40 1.07 12.21 -0.31
N VAL A 41 0.24 12.58 -1.29
CA VAL A 41 0.62 12.76 -2.69
C VAL A 41 0.99 14.22 -2.89
N THR A 42 2.25 14.52 -3.19
CA THR A 42 2.70 15.87 -3.56
C THR A 42 2.81 15.97 -5.07
N PHE A 43 2.16 16.97 -5.66
CA PHE A 43 2.19 17.25 -7.08
C PHE A 43 3.34 18.19 -7.47
N THR A 44 3.66 18.24 -8.76
CA THR A 44 4.75 19.09 -9.30
C THR A 44 4.51 20.58 -9.13
N ASP A 45 3.25 21.01 -9.02
CA ASP A 45 2.85 22.41 -8.76
C ASP A 45 2.89 22.80 -7.27
N GLY A 46 3.32 21.87 -6.40
CA GLY A 46 3.43 22.09 -4.96
C GLY A 46 2.15 21.84 -4.16
N SER A 47 1.01 21.60 -4.83
CA SER A 47 -0.21 21.16 -4.14
C SER A 47 -0.09 19.71 -3.64
N ALA A 48 -0.93 19.33 -2.67
CA ALA A 48 -0.92 18.00 -2.09
C ALA A 48 -2.33 17.43 -1.90
N ALA A 49 -2.43 16.11 -1.91
CA ALA A 49 -3.65 15.34 -1.63
C ALA A 49 -3.32 14.12 -0.75
N THR A 50 -4.34 13.43 -0.27
CA THR A 50 -4.20 12.19 0.50
C THR A 50 -4.74 11.00 -0.28
N ALA A 51 -3.99 9.91 -0.28
CA ALA A 51 -4.41 8.62 -0.81
C ALA A 51 -4.50 7.60 0.33
N ASP A 52 -5.50 6.72 0.30
CA ASP A 52 -5.66 5.67 1.30
C ASP A 52 -4.48 4.69 1.24
N LEU A 53 -3.94 4.36 2.41
CA LEU A 53 -2.90 3.35 2.61
C LEU A 53 -3.31 2.44 3.76
N SER A 54 -4.46 1.80 3.61
CA SER A 54 -4.99 0.87 4.59
C SER A 54 -4.89 -0.56 4.07
N PHE A 55 -4.53 -1.51 4.92
CA PHE A 55 -4.43 -2.93 4.56
C PHE A 55 -4.97 -3.81 5.69
N GLY A 56 -5.50 -4.98 5.32
CA GLY A 56 -5.77 -6.04 6.28
C GLY A 56 -4.49 -6.72 6.77
N ASP A 57 -4.56 -7.38 7.92
CA ASP A 57 -3.47 -8.20 8.42
C ASP A 57 -3.10 -9.28 7.40
N TRP A 58 -1.79 -9.47 7.21
CA TRP A 58 -1.24 -10.41 6.24
C TRP A 58 -1.61 -11.88 6.49
N THR A 59 -2.10 -12.26 7.67
CA THR A 59 -2.55 -13.63 8.00
C THR A 59 -4.01 -13.72 8.41
N LEU A 60 -4.57 -12.67 9.01
CA LEU A 60 -5.90 -12.65 9.63
C LEU A 60 -6.68 -11.37 9.31
N SER A 61 -6.72 -10.97 8.03
CA SER A 61 -7.47 -9.81 7.57
C SER A 61 -8.94 -9.88 8.02
N GLY A 62 -9.42 -8.84 8.70
CA GLY A 62 -10.78 -8.79 9.24
C GLY A 62 -11.10 -9.86 10.30
N GLY A 63 -10.08 -10.49 10.89
CA GLY A 63 -10.25 -11.65 11.77
C GLY A 63 -10.47 -12.98 11.03
N GLY A 64 -10.29 -12.99 9.71
CA GLY A 64 -10.48 -14.15 8.84
C GLY A 64 -9.58 -14.10 7.61
N THR A 65 -10.14 -14.39 6.43
CA THR A 65 -9.39 -14.45 5.16
C THR A 65 -9.85 -13.45 4.12
N ASP A 66 -10.95 -12.75 4.38
CA ASP A 66 -11.53 -11.82 3.43
C ASP A 66 -10.78 -10.47 3.47
N PRO A 67 -10.52 -9.85 2.32
CA PRO A 67 -9.89 -8.53 2.31
C PRO A 67 -10.84 -7.50 2.92
N VAL A 68 -10.30 -6.67 3.81
CA VAL A 68 -11.03 -5.55 4.44
C VAL A 68 -10.82 -4.25 3.68
N PHE A 69 -11.57 -3.20 4.04
CA PHE A 69 -11.41 -1.83 3.53
C PHE A 69 -11.55 -1.68 2.00
N GLY A 70 -12.33 -2.54 1.34
CA GLY A 70 -12.49 -2.52 -0.12
C GLY A 70 -11.21 -2.94 -0.87
N LYS A 71 -10.24 -3.57 -0.19
CA LYS A 71 -8.98 -3.99 -0.80
C LYS A 71 -9.17 -5.24 -1.64
N THR A 72 -8.28 -5.43 -2.61
CA THR A 72 -8.28 -6.62 -3.46
C THR A 72 -7.08 -7.50 -3.11
N THR A 73 -7.30 -8.80 -2.90
CA THR A 73 -6.20 -9.76 -2.74
C THR A 73 -5.46 -9.91 -4.07
N VAL A 74 -4.17 -9.58 -4.08
CA VAL A 74 -3.33 -9.70 -5.29
C VAL A 74 -2.44 -10.94 -5.27
N ALA A 75 -2.09 -11.43 -4.08
CA ALA A 75 -1.36 -12.67 -3.91
C ALA A 75 -1.76 -13.36 -2.60
N ARG A 76 -1.72 -14.68 -2.62
CA ARG A 76 -1.99 -15.55 -1.47
C ARG A 76 -1.05 -16.75 -1.51
N THR A 77 -0.55 -17.17 -0.35
CA THR A 77 0.15 -18.46 -0.20
C THR A 77 -0.79 -19.56 0.28
N ASP A 78 -0.42 -20.83 0.07
CA ASP A 78 -1.17 -21.95 0.66
C ASP A 78 -1.10 -21.93 2.19
N HIS A 79 0.08 -21.61 2.72
CA HIS A 79 0.37 -21.51 4.14
C HIS A 79 1.56 -20.59 4.39
N ARG A 80 1.77 -20.27 5.67
CA ARG A 80 2.99 -19.66 6.20
C ARG A 80 3.78 -20.71 6.99
N ASN A 81 5.11 -20.68 6.90
CA ASN A 81 5.96 -21.51 7.74
C ASN A 81 5.99 -20.98 9.19
N GLN A 82 5.80 -21.88 10.16
CA GLN A 82 5.94 -21.62 11.59
C GLN A 82 6.64 -22.80 12.28
N SER A 83 7.14 -22.59 13.51
CA SER A 83 7.90 -23.61 14.25
C SER A 83 7.14 -24.93 14.44
N GLY A 84 5.80 -24.89 14.47
CA GLY A 84 4.92 -26.05 14.55
C GLY A 84 4.47 -26.64 13.20
N GLY A 85 5.03 -26.19 12.08
CA GLY A 85 4.65 -26.64 10.73
C GLY A 85 3.93 -25.58 9.92
N ALA A 86 2.89 -25.97 9.17
CA ALA A 86 2.10 -25.04 8.37
C ALA A 86 1.20 -24.17 9.27
N GLY A 87 1.17 -22.87 9.00
CA GLY A 87 0.29 -21.89 9.62
C GLY A 87 -0.71 -21.30 8.64
N PRO A 88 -1.45 -20.24 9.04
CA PRO A 88 -2.42 -19.61 8.15
C PRO A 88 -1.74 -19.08 6.88
N ALA A 89 -2.51 -19.01 5.79
CA ALA A 89 -2.08 -18.41 4.54
C ALA A 89 -1.62 -16.96 4.75
N ALA A 90 -0.65 -16.54 3.95
CA ALA A 90 -0.21 -15.16 3.87
C ALA A 90 -0.90 -14.45 2.69
N TYR A 91 -1.20 -13.17 2.85
CA TYR A 91 -1.91 -12.35 1.87
C TYR A 91 -1.16 -11.06 1.56
N VAL A 92 -1.29 -10.61 0.32
CA VAL A 92 -0.88 -9.27 -0.13
C VAL A 92 -2.09 -8.63 -0.79
N PHE A 93 -2.32 -7.36 -0.49
CA PHE A 93 -3.49 -6.61 -0.95
C PHE A 93 -3.09 -5.44 -1.84
N ALA A 94 -4.03 -4.98 -2.67
CA ALA A 94 -3.98 -3.71 -3.37
C ALA A 94 -5.04 -2.75 -2.82
N THR A 95 -4.68 -1.46 -2.75
CA THR A 95 -5.64 -0.39 -2.49
C THR A 95 -6.58 -0.19 -3.66
N GLU A 96 -7.73 0.42 -3.38
CA GLU A 96 -8.50 1.05 -4.44
C GLU A 96 -7.62 2.14 -5.09
N PRO A 97 -7.67 2.31 -6.42
CA PRO A 97 -6.89 3.34 -7.08
C PRO A 97 -7.32 4.74 -6.62
N TYR A 98 -6.35 5.56 -6.25
CA TYR A 98 -6.49 7.00 -6.15
C TYR A 98 -6.49 7.60 -7.56
N ASP A 99 -7.55 8.33 -7.90
CA ASP A 99 -7.64 9.08 -9.15
C ASP A 99 -6.82 10.38 -9.06
N VAL A 100 -5.81 10.49 -9.93
CA VAL A 100 -5.01 11.71 -10.04
C VAL A 100 -5.86 12.77 -10.75
N PRO A 101 -6.04 13.96 -10.16
CA PRO A 101 -6.85 15.00 -10.79
C PRO A 101 -6.28 15.41 -12.15
N GLN A 102 -7.16 15.70 -13.10
CA GLN A 102 -6.74 16.08 -14.46
C GLN A 102 -5.77 17.28 -14.42
N GLY A 103 -4.67 17.17 -15.17
CA GLY A 103 -3.64 18.21 -15.23
C GLY A 103 -2.71 18.28 -14.02
N LYS A 104 -2.87 17.40 -13.02
CA LYS A 104 -1.90 17.22 -11.93
C LYS A 104 -0.92 16.11 -12.28
N HIS A 105 0.33 16.30 -11.87
CA HIS A 105 1.40 15.33 -12.08
C HIS A 105 2.05 15.01 -10.74
N ILE A 106 2.16 13.74 -10.39
CA ILE A 106 2.72 13.33 -9.10
C ILE A 106 4.23 13.57 -9.12
N ARG A 107 4.74 14.26 -8.10
CA ARG A 107 6.18 14.42 -7.85
C ARG A 107 6.68 13.38 -6.85
N ARG A 108 5.97 13.25 -5.73
CA ARG A 108 6.43 12.47 -4.58
C ARG A 108 5.27 11.93 -3.77
N LEU A 109 5.47 10.74 -3.21
CA LEU A 109 4.63 10.20 -2.14
C LEU A 109 5.36 10.32 -0.81
N THR A 110 4.68 10.70 0.25
CA THR A 110 5.19 10.59 1.62
C THR A 110 4.34 9.55 2.34
N LEU A 111 4.98 8.46 2.77
CA LEU A 111 4.31 7.40 3.52
C LEU A 111 4.02 7.88 4.95
N PRO A 112 2.99 7.34 5.63
CA PRO A 112 2.75 7.67 7.02
C PRO A 112 3.89 7.15 7.91
N ASP A 113 4.02 7.72 9.10
CA ASP A 113 4.85 7.12 10.15
C ASP A 113 4.03 6.05 10.89
N HIS A 114 4.00 4.85 10.30
CA HIS A 114 3.15 3.75 10.74
C HIS A 114 3.77 2.39 10.40
N GLY A 115 4.73 1.95 11.21
CA GLY A 115 5.60 0.80 10.90
C GLY A 115 4.91 -0.55 10.67
N ASN A 116 3.63 -0.68 11.00
CA ASN A 116 2.84 -1.88 10.70
C ASN A 116 2.23 -1.90 9.29
N LEU A 117 2.35 -0.81 8.52
CA LEU A 117 1.96 -0.76 7.10
C LEU A 117 3.20 -0.97 6.23
N HIS A 118 3.12 -1.93 5.32
CA HIS A 118 4.19 -2.26 4.40
C HIS A 118 3.79 -1.94 2.96
N VAL A 119 4.70 -1.36 2.19
CA VAL A 119 4.53 -1.11 0.75
C VAL A 119 5.56 -1.95 0.00
N CYS A 120 5.07 -2.92 -0.76
CA CYS A 120 5.90 -3.78 -1.63
C CYS A 120 6.01 -3.22 -3.04
N ALA A 121 4.94 -2.59 -3.54
CA ALA A 121 4.95 -1.93 -4.84
C ALA A 121 4.00 -0.74 -4.88
N VAL A 122 4.27 0.16 -5.84
CA VAL A 122 3.39 1.27 -6.21
C VAL A 122 2.99 1.07 -7.66
N GLY A 123 1.68 1.01 -7.91
CA GLY A 123 1.12 0.96 -9.25
C GLY A 123 0.79 2.36 -9.76
N LEU A 124 1.18 2.63 -11.01
CA LEU A 124 0.86 3.85 -11.74
C LEU A 124 0.19 3.44 -13.06
N GLY A 125 -0.87 4.12 -13.45
CA GLY A 125 -1.62 3.82 -14.67
C GLY A 125 -2.36 5.02 -15.21
#